data_AF-A0AAW1RRY0-F1
#
_entry.id   AF-A0AAW1RRY0-F1
#
_cell.length_a   1.000
_cell.length_b   1.000
_cell.length_c   1.000
_cell.angle_alpha   90.00
_cell.angle_beta   90.00
_cell.angle_gamma   90.00
#
_symmetry.space_group_name_H-M   'P 1'
#
loop_
_entity.id
_entity.type
_entity.pdbx_description
1 polymer ?
#
loop_
_entity_poly.entity_id
_entity_poly.type
_entity_poly.pdbx_seq_one_letter_code
_entity_poly.pdbx_strand_id
1 'polypeptide(L)'
;MLSVPGVFFRPPDRAEESDAAREKFFVPESDHLTLLHTYQQWKANGYNGEWCNDHFIQAKGMRKAKEVRSQLMDIMQQQKLSCVTAVEPEWLAELGPMFFSIKESDRSRLDQRLKERAAKEAMQKEMEEAAGKVAAQGAASERLATSERERQRTSIVHPGARTPRTPLATPRRTFGL
;
A
#
# COMPACT_ATOMS: atom_id res chain seq x y z
N MET A 1 -16.61 3.67 30.89
CA MET A 1 -17.38 2.64 31.62
C MET A 1 -16.50 1.81 32.56
N LEU A 2 -15.26 1.47 32.21
CA LEU A 2 -14.38 0.68 33.08
C LEU A 2 -13.89 1.42 34.33
N SER A 3 -13.86 2.75 34.31
CA SER A 3 -13.48 3.59 35.46
C SER A 3 -14.61 3.79 36.48
N VAL A 4 -15.76 3.13 36.29
CA VAL A 4 -16.98 3.30 37.08
C VAL A 4 -17.33 1.95 37.74
N PRO A 5 -17.82 1.94 39.00
CA PRO A 5 -18.30 0.71 39.64
C PRO A 5 -19.40 0.04 38.80
N GLY A 6 -19.62 -1.26 39.05
CA GLY A 6 -20.55 -2.11 38.29
C GLY A 6 -21.85 -1.41 37.91
N VAL A 7 -22.11 -1.34 36.60
CA VAL A 7 -23.21 -0.53 36.02
C VAL A 7 -24.57 -1.19 36.27
N PHE A 8 -24.60 -2.52 36.35
CA PHE A 8 -25.81 -3.30 36.63
C PHE A 8 -25.95 -3.59 38.12
N PHE A 9 -27.16 -3.54 38.65
CA PHE A 9 -27.45 -3.98 40.01
C PHE A 9 -28.52 -5.07 39.99
N ARG A 10 -28.35 -6.12 40.80
CA ARG A 10 -29.26 -7.28 40.84
C ARG A 10 -29.94 -7.34 42.22
N PRO A 11 -31.15 -6.76 42.37
CA PRO A 11 -31.88 -6.85 43.63
C PRO A 11 -32.34 -8.29 43.89
N PRO A 12 -32.25 -8.79 45.14
CA PRO A 12 -32.55 -10.19 45.46
C PRO A 12 -34.03 -10.55 45.19
N ASP A 13 -34.94 -9.61 45.41
CA ASP A 13 -36.39 -9.83 45.22
C ASP A 13 -36.83 -9.83 43.75
N ARG A 14 -36.01 -9.28 42.84
CA ARG A 14 -36.33 -9.11 41.40
C ARG A 14 -35.16 -9.54 40.51
N ALA A 15 -34.50 -10.62 40.91
CA ALA A 15 -33.31 -11.12 40.23
C ALA A 15 -33.63 -11.52 38.77
N GLU A 16 -34.76 -12.19 38.52
CA GLU A 16 -35.16 -12.65 37.18
C GLU A 16 -35.43 -11.49 36.23
N GLU A 17 -36.12 -10.43 36.68
CA GLU A 17 -36.37 -9.23 35.87
C GLU A 17 -35.07 -8.50 35.50
N SER A 18 -34.14 -8.41 36.47
CA SER A 18 -32.83 -7.81 36.26
C SER A 18 -32.00 -8.59 35.25
N ASP A 19 -32.05 -9.92 35.29
CA ASP A 19 -31.31 -10.77 34.36
C ASP A 19 -31.91 -10.70 32.95
N ALA A 20 -33.25 -10.66 32.84
CA ALA A 20 -33.95 -10.46 31.56
C ALA A 20 -33.64 -9.08 30.94
N ALA A 21 -33.53 -8.02 31.75
CA ALA A 21 -33.11 -6.71 31.27
C ALA A 21 -31.66 -6.72 30.77
N ARG A 22 -30.76 -7.40 31.50
CA ARG A 22 -29.34 -7.53 31.12
C ARG A 22 -29.15 -8.31 29.83
N GLU A 23 -29.94 -9.36 29.61
CA GLU A 23 -29.89 -10.19 28.40
C GLU A 23 -30.13 -9.35 27.14
N LYS A 24 -31.01 -8.34 27.19
CA LYS A 24 -31.26 -7.43 26.06
C LYS A 24 -30.04 -6.61 25.64
N PHE A 25 -29.11 -6.37 26.55
CA PHE A 25 -27.89 -5.61 26.26
C PHE A 25 -26.68 -6.51 25.98
N PHE A 26 -26.82 -7.81 26.22
CA PHE A 26 -25.72 -8.76 26.19
C PHE A 26 -25.18 -8.96 24.78
N VAL A 27 -23.88 -8.71 24.61
CA VAL A 27 -23.14 -8.99 23.39
C VAL A 27 -22.25 -10.22 23.65
N PRO A 28 -22.46 -11.36 22.95
CA PRO A 28 -21.71 -12.59 23.19
C PRO A 28 -20.20 -12.46 23.03
N GLU A 29 -19.77 -11.50 22.21
CA GLU A 29 -18.36 -11.29 21.84
C GLU A 29 -17.55 -10.62 22.96
N SER A 30 -18.17 -9.75 23.77
CA SER A 30 -17.44 -9.02 24.81
C SER A 30 -18.36 -8.32 25.82
N ASP A 31 -17.99 -8.43 27.11
CA ASP A 31 -18.59 -7.64 28.19
C ASP A 31 -18.33 -6.13 28.02
N HIS A 32 -17.18 -5.74 27.46
CA HIS A 32 -16.88 -4.33 27.18
C HIS A 32 -17.80 -3.75 26.11
N LEU A 33 -18.15 -4.55 25.10
CA LEU A 33 -19.14 -4.16 24.08
C LEU A 33 -20.54 -4.06 24.69
N THR A 34 -20.89 -4.94 25.62
CA THR A 34 -22.15 -4.86 26.40
C THR A 34 -22.25 -3.54 27.17
N LEU A 35 -21.17 -3.11 27.85
CA LEU A 35 -21.13 -1.81 28.54
C LEU A 35 -21.24 -0.62 27.58
N LEU A 36 -20.59 -0.71 26.41
CA LEU A 36 -20.69 0.31 25.37
C LEU A 36 -22.13 0.40 24.84
N HIS A 37 -22.74 -0.74 24.54
CA HIS A 37 -24.10 -0.82 24.04
C HIS A 37 -25.11 -0.23 25.03
N THR A 38 -24.95 -0.55 26.32
CA THR A 38 -25.74 0.03 27.41
C THR A 38 -25.61 1.56 27.47
N TYR A 39 -24.39 2.09 27.33
CA TYR A 39 -24.16 3.54 27.28
C TYR A 39 -24.80 4.20 26.06
N GLN A 40 -24.72 3.54 24.90
CA GLN A 40 -25.33 4.05 23.67
C GLN A 40 -26.86 4.11 23.79
N GLN A 41 -27.49 3.07 24.36
CA GLN A 41 -28.93 3.08 24.60
C GLN A 41 -29.34 4.16 25.61
N TRP A 42 -28.60 4.32 26.71
CA TRP A 42 -28.89 5.39 27.67
C TRP A 42 -28.76 6.79 27.04
N LYS A 43 -27.75 6.98 26.19
CA LYS A 43 -27.55 8.21 25.43
C LYS A 43 -28.69 8.46 24.44
N ALA A 44 -29.16 7.44 23.73
CA ALA A 44 -30.29 7.55 22.82
C ALA A 44 -31.59 7.94 23.53
N ASN A 45 -31.77 7.45 24.76
CA ASN A 45 -32.89 7.81 25.64
C ASN A 45 -32.67 9.13 26.42
N GLY A 46 -31.85 10.04 25.90
CA GLY A 46 -31.70 11.40 26.44
C GLY A 46 -31.02 11.47 27.81
N TYR A 47 -30.25 10.45 28.20
CA TYR A 47 -29.63 10.37 29.52
C TYR A 47 -30.65 10.31 30.68
N ASN A 48 -31.85 9.76 30.44
CA ASN A 48 -32.90 9.67 31.45
C ASN A 48 -32.47 8.79 32.64
N GLY A 49 -32.69 9.27 33.86
CA GLY A 49 -32.45 8.51 35.08
C GLY A 49 -33.53 7.49 35.40
N GLU A 50 -34.77 7.73 34.97
CA GLU A 50 -35.89 6.78 35.12
C GLU A 50 -35.67 5.54 34.27
N TRP A 51 -35.23 5.75 33.02
CA TRP A 51 -34.84 4.66 32.11
C TRP A 51 -33.78 3.74 32.74
N CYS A 52 -32.83 4.30 33.51
CA CYS A 52 -31.86 3.49 34.22
C CYS A 52 -32.51 2.61 35.30
N ASN A 53 -33.52 3.11 36.01
CA ASN A 53 -34.22 2.31 37.02
C ASN A 53 -35.00 1.15 36.38
N ASP A 54 -35.68 1.40 35.25
CA ASP A 54 -36.46 0.39 34.54
C ASP A 54 -35.60 -0.76 33.97
N HIS A 55 -34.32 -0.48 33.69
CA HIS A 55 -33.37 -1.45 33.13
C HIS A 55 -32.35 -1.96 34.16
N PHE A 56 -32.58 -1.70 35.46
CA PHE A 56 -31.69 -2.14 36.55
C PHE A 56 -30.24 -1.65 36.40
N ILE A 57 -30.09 -0.42 35.91
CA ILE A 57 -28.83 0.28 35.71
C ILE A 57 -28.63 1.34 36.80
N GLN A 58 -27.42 1.43 37.34
CA GLN A 58 -27.07 2.47 38.30
C GLN A 58 -26.91 3.84 37.63
N ALA A 59 -27.91 4.71 37.80
CA ALA A 59 -27.89 6.07 37.23
C ALA A 59 -26.67 6.90 37.67
N LYS A 60 -26.20 6.74 38.91
CA LYS A 60 -24.99 7.40 39.42
C LYS A 60 -23.73 6.99 38.64
N GLY A 61 -23.61 5.70 38.33
CA GLY A 61 -22.51 5.17 37.52
C GLY A 61 -22.53 5.75 36.10
N MET A 62 -23.71 5.80 35.48
CA MET A 62 -23.88 6.33 34.12
C MET A 62 -23.52 7.82 34.01
N ARG A 63 -23.92 8.65 34.99
CA ARG A 63 -23.54 10.07 35.03
C ARG A 63 -22.03 10.24 35.14
N LYS A 64 -21.38 9.50 36.04
CA LYS A 64 -19.92 9.54 36.19
C LYS A 64 -19.21 9.10 34.90
N ALA A 65 -19.73 8.09 34.21
CA ALA A 65 -19.19 7.66 32.91
C ALA A 65 -19.27 8.77 31.85
N LYS A 66 -20.37 9.54 31.83
CA LYS A 66 -20.53 10.70 30.93
C LYS A 66 -19.57 11.82 31.26
N GLU A 67 -19.39 12.14 32.56
CA GLU A 67 -18.45 13.16 33.02
C GLU A 67 -17.01 12.81 32.61
N VAL A 68 -16.56 11.59 32.90
CA VAL A 68 -15.22 11.11 32.51
C VAL A 68 -15.03 11.19 30.99
N ARG A 69 -16.04 10.78 30.21
CA ARG A 69 -15.98 10.89 28.75
C ARG A 69 -15.88 12.35 28.29
N SER A 70 -16.61 13.28 28.93
CA SER A 70 -16.53 14.70 28.62
C SER A 70 -15.14 15.24 28.90
N GLN A 71 -14.59 14.96 30.09
CA GLN A 71 -13.25 15.38 30.48
C GLN A 71 -12.18 14.89 29.50
N LEU A 72 -12.26 13.62 29.08
CA LEU A 72 -11.34 13.07 28.10
C LEU A 72 -11.47 13.77 26.74
N MET A 73 -12.70 14.04 26.28
CA MET A 73 -12.93 14.79 25.03
C MET A 73 -12.36 16.21 25.11
N ASP A 74 -12.53 16.90 26.24
CA ASP A 74 -12.01 18.25 26.46
C ASP A 74 -10.48 18.27 26.44
N ILE A 75 -9.82 17.30 27.09
CA ILE A 75 -8.37 17.14 27.06
C ILE A 75 -7.89 16.87 25.62
N MET A 76 -8.58 15.99 24.88
CA MET A 76 -8.21 15.71 23.49
C MET A 76 -8.31 16.96 22.61
N GLN A 77 -9.35 17.79 22.79
CA GLN A 77 -9.50 19.06 22.08
C GLN A 77 -8.38 20.06 22.44
N GLN A 78 -8.04 20.17 23.73
CA GLN A 78 -6.93 21.02 24.18
C GLN A 78 -5.58 20.60 23.57
N GLN A 79 -5.36 19.29 23.44
CA GLN A 79 -4.16 18.71 22.83
C GLN A 79 -4.21 18.66 21.30
N LYS A 80 -5.28 19.16 20.67
CA LYS A 80 -5.52 19.12 19.21
C LYS A 80 -5.47 17.71 18.62
N LEU A 81 -5.85 16.70 19.41
CA LEU A 81 -5.93 15.31 18.99
C LEU A 81 -7.32 14.99 18.44
N SER A 82 -7.39 14.35 17.28
CA SER A 82 -8.66 13.89 16.72
C SER A 82 -9.14 12.62 17.41
N CYS A 83 -10.43 12.56 17.76
CA CYS A 83 -11.06 11.34 18.27
C CYS A 83 -11.25 10.34 17.12
N VAL A 84 -10.26 9.49 16.89
CA VAL A 84 -10.33 8.40 15.89
C VAL A 84 -10.56 7.07 16.61
N THR A 85 -11.52 6.27 16.12
CA THR A 85 -11.99 5.03 16.78
C THR A 85 -11.35 3.77 16.22
N ALA A 86 -10.67 3.84 15.08
CA ALA A 86 -9.86 2.76 14.53
C ALA A 86 -8.70 3.38 13.74
N VAL A 87 -7.48 2.94 14.02
CA VAL A 87 -6.32 3.27 13.19
C VAL A 87 -5.98 2.00 12.42
N GLU A 88 -5.99 2.11 11.09
CA GLU A 88 -5.57 1.01 10.24
C GLU A 88 -4.10 0.69 10.53
N PRO A 89 -3.73 -0.59 10.72
CA PRO A 89 -2.36 -0.95 11.11
C PRO A 89 -1.31 -0.44 10.12
N GLU A 90 -1.69 -0.29 8.85
CA GLU A 90 -0.90 0.35 7.79
C GLU A 90 -0.46 1.77 8.16
N TRP A 91 -1.37 2.60 8.67
CA TRP A 91 -1.06 3.99 9.05
C TRP A 91 -0.07 4.06 10.21
N LEU A 92 -0.10 3.09 11.14
CA LEU A 92 0.85 3.02 12.25
C LEU A 92 2.26 2.66 11.78
N ALA A 93 2.37 1.75 10.81
CA ALA A 93 3.67 1.37 10.25
C ALA A 93 4.28 2.48 9.39
N GLU A 94 3.46 3.26 8.68
CA GLU A 94 3.93 4.41 7.89
C GLU A 94 4.42 5.57 8.78
N LEU A 95 3.67 5.90 9.84
CA LEU A 95 3.99 7.03 10.72
C LEU A 95 5.07 6.71 11.77
N GLY A 96 5.26 5.43 12.10
CA GLY A 96 6.17 4.99 13.15
C GLY A 96 6.92 3.70 12.84
N PRO A 97 7.73 3.64 11.77
CA PRO A 97 8.41 2.41 11.33
C PRO A 97 9.45 1.87 12.34
N MET A 98 9.92 2.73 13.26
CA MET A 98 10.81 2.29 14.35
C MET A 98 10.06 1.55 15.46
N PHE A 99 8.74 1.76 15.59
CA PHE A 99 7.92 1.19 16.66
C PHE A 99 6.97 0.09 16.16
N PHE A 100 6.47 0.20 14.92
CA PHE A 100 5.51 -0.72 14.34
C PHE A 100 6.07 -1.35 13.06
N SER A 101 6.02 -2.68 12.99
CA SER A 101 6.33 -3.45 11.79
C SER A 101 5.13 -4.33 11.48
N ILE A 102 4.52 -4.13 10.31
CA ILE A 102 3.48 -5.02 9.81
C ILE A 102 4.18 -6.28 9.37
N LYS A 103 4.05 -7.30 10.22
CA LYS A 103 4.39 -8.66 9.82
C LYS A 103 3.24 -9.13 8.96
N GLU A 104 3.46 -9.20 7.64
CA GLU A 104 2.60 -9.97 6.74
C GLU A 104 2.70 -11.45 7.17
N SER A 105 1.99 -11.84 8.24
CA SER A 105 1.83 -13.23 8.60
C SER A 105 0.98 -13.86 7.51
N ASP A 106 1.62 -14.76 6.78
CA ASP A 106 1.04 -15.64 5.76
C ASP A 106 0.90 -15.03 4.37
N ARG A 107 2.00 -14.51 3.80
CA ARG A 107 2.23 -14.86 2.38
C ARG A 107 2.33 -16.36 2.32
N SER A 108 1.24 -17.00 1.87
CA SER A 108 1.26 -18.42 1.58
C SER A 108 2.45 -18.71 0.66
N ARG A 109 3.12 -19.86 0.84
CA ARG A 109 4.13 -20.34 -0.12
C ARG A 109 3.63 -20.27 -1.57
N LEU A 110 2.31 -20.34 -1.76
CA LEU A 110 1.64 -20.17 -3.05
C LEU A 110 1.74 -18.74 -3.58
N ASP A 111 1.52 -17.70 -2.77
CA ASP A 111 1.62 -16.30 -3.20
C ASP A 111 3.06 -15.92 -3.57
N GLN A 112 4.03 -16.47 -2.84
CA GLN A 112 5.44 -16.29 -3.15
C GLN A 112 5.80 -16.93 -4.49
N ARG A 113 5.31 -18.15 -4.76
CA ARG A 113 5.48 -18.82 -6.06
C ARG A 113 4.78 -18.10 -7.21
N LEU A 114 3.58 -17.56 -6.98
CA LEU A 114 2.85 -16.79 -7.99
C LEU A 114 3.58 -15.50 -8.35
N LYS A 115 4.12 -14.78 -7.35
CA LYS A 115 4.95 -13.58 -7.57
C LYS A 115 6.26 -13.91 -8.29
N GLU A 116 6.95 -14.96 -7.88
CA GLU A 116 8.18 -15.41 -8.54
C GLU A 116 7.94 -15.82 -10.00
N ARG A 117 6.84 -16.52 -10.27
CA ARG A 117 6.46 -16.91 -11.63
C ARG A 117 6.13 -15.69 -12.48
N ALA A 118 5.32 -14.77 -11.97
CA ALA A 118 4.98 -13.53 -12.67
C ALA A 118 6.22 -12.66 -12.95
N ALA A 119 7.15 -12.56 -11.99
CA ALA A 119 8.41 -11.84 -12.19
C ALA A 119 9.30 -12.48 -13.25
N LYS A 120 9.39 -13.82 -13.28
CA LYS A 120 10.14 -14.56 -14.32
C LYS A 120 9.51 -14.39 -15.70
N GLU A 121 8.19 -14.48 -15.80
CA GLU A 121 7.46 -14.30 -17.07
C GLU A 121 7.62 -12.86 -17.60
N ALA A 122 7.54 -11.85 -16.73
CA ALA A 122 7.77 -10.45 -17.10
C ALA A 122 9.21 -10.22 -17.60
N MET A 123 10.21 -10.70 -16.85
CA MET A 123 11.62 -10.58 -17.23
C MET A 123 11.94 -11.31 -18.54
N GLN A 124 11.35 -12.49 -18.77
CA GLN A 124 11.57 -13.24 -19.99
C GLN A 124 10.96 -12.55 -21.21
N LYS A 125 9.78 -11.94 -21.05
CA LYS A 125 9.15 -11.13 -22.10
C LYS A 125 9.99 -9.90 -22.44
N GLU A 126 10.52 -9.21 -21.44
CA GLU A 126 11.44 -8.09 -21.66
C GLU A 126 12.72 -8.53 -22.38
N MET A 127 13.27 -9.70 -22.03
CA MET A 127 14.46 -10.24 -22.69
C MET A 127 14.17 -10.62 -24.16
N GLU A 128 13.01 -11.20 -24.45
CA GLU A 128 12.60 -11.57 -25.80
C GLU A 128 12.34 -10.33 -26.67
N GLU A 129 11.71 -9.30 -26.11
CA GLU A 129 11.53 -8.01 -26.80
C GLU A 129 12.87 -7.31 -27.04
N ALA A 130 13.80 -7.36 -26.07
CA ALA A 130 15.14 -6.82 -26.24
C ALA A 130 15.96 -7.58 -27.30
N ALA A 131 15.89 -8.91 -27.30
CA ALA A 131 16.54 -9.76 -28.30
C ALA A 131 15.98 -9.50 -29.70
N GLY A 132 14.65 -9.34 -29.83
CA GLY A 132 14.01 -8.97 -31.09
C GLY A 132 14.49 -7.62 -31.63
N LYS A 133 14.66 -6.62 -30.75
CA LYS A 133 15.21 -5.30 -31.13
C LYS A 133 16.68 -5.40 -31.55
N VAL A 134 17.50 -6.16 -30.82
CA VAL A 134 18.92 -6.38 -31.15
C VAL A 134 19.07 -7.13 -32.47
N ALA A 135 18.26 -8.16 -32.72
CA ALA A 135 18.27 -8.92 -33.98
C ALA A 135 17.82 -8.04 -35.17
N ALA A 136 16.79 -7.21 -34.99
CA ALA A 136 16.34 -6.28 -36.02
C ALA A 136 17.42 -5.21 -36.34
N GLN A 137 18.10 -4.69 -35.31
CA GLN A 137 19.22 -3.75 -35.49
C GLN A 137 20.43 -4.42 -36.16
N GLY A 138 20.76 -5.66 -35.77
CA GLY A 138 21.84 -6.45 -36.37
C GLY A 138 21.58 -6.75 -37.85
N ALA A 139 20.38 -7.22 -38.18
CA ALA A 139 19.99 -7.51 -39.57
C ALA A 139 19.92 -6.23 -40.44
N ALA A 140 19.50 -5.10 -39.87
CA ALA A 140 19.53 -3.81 -40.58
C ALA A 140 20.97 -3.37 -40.86
N SER A 141 21.87 -3.52 -39.89
CA SER A 141 23.30 -3.19 -40.03
C SER A 141 23.99 -4.09 -41.07
N GLU A 142 23.72 -5.40 -41.07
CA GLU A 142 24.26 -6.33 -42.07
C GLU A 142 23.74 -6.06 -43.48
N ARG A 143 22.45 -5.73 -43.64
CA ARG A 143 21.87 -5.36 -44.94
C ARG A 143 22.49 -4.09 -45.52
N LEU A 144 22.75 -3.10 -44.66
CA LEU A 144 23.46 -1.89 -45.06
C LEU A 144 24.92 -2.21 -45.45
N ALA A 145 25.65 -2.99 -44.63
CA ALA A 145 27.03 -3.36 -44.90
C ALA A 145 27.21 -4.21 -46.18
N THR A 146 26.28 -5.11 -46.48
CA THR A 146 26.27 -5.90 -47.72
C THR A 146 26.01 -5.01 -48.94
N SER A 147 25.06 -4.07 -48.85
CA SER A 147 24.81 -3.08 -49.91
C SER A 147 26.02 -2.15 -50.17
N GLU A 148 26.72 -1.72 -49.11
CA GLU A 148 27.91 -0.89 -49.23
C GLU A 148 29.08 -1.66 -49.86
N ARG A 149 29.27 -2.93 -49.47
CA ARG A 149 30.24 -3.83 -50.09
C ARG A 149 29.97 -4.06 -51.58
N GLU A 150 28.71 -4.22 -51.98
CA GLU A 150 28.34 -4.35 -53.40
C GLU A 150 28.65 -3.09 -54.19
N ARG A 151 28.31 -1.90 -53.67
CA ARG A 151 28.67 -0.61 -54.29
C ARG A 151 30.18 -0.46 -54.46
N GLN A 152 30.96 -0.86 -53.45
CA GLN A 152 32.43 -0.83 -53.53
C GLN A 152 32.98 -1.85 -54.55
N ARG A 153 32.39 -3.06 -54.67
CA ARG A 153 32.80 -4.07 -55.66
C ARG A 153 32.53 -3.65 -57.10
N THR A 154 31.51 -2.83 -57.36
CA THR A 154 31.29 -2.25 -58.70
C THR A 154 32.29 -1.14 -59.04
N SER A 155 33.05 -0.63 -58.07
CA SER A 155 34.10 0.37 -58.23
C SER A 155 35.50 -0.26 -58.32
N ILE A 156 35.73 -1.11 -59.33
CA ILE A 156 37.09 -1.63 -59.60
C ILE A 156 37.82 -0.66 -60.53
N VAL A 157 38.86 0.00 -60.00
CA VAL A 157 39.77 0.85 -60.75
C VAL A 157 40.85 -0.02 -61.40
N HIS A 158 40.96 0.06 -62.72
CA HIS A 158 41.90 -0.73 -63.52
C HIS A 158 43.25 0.02 -63.63
N PRO A 159 44.41 -0.67 -63.60
CA PRO A 159 45.70 -0.05 -63.86
C PRO A 159 45.72 0.60 -65.26
N GLY A 160 45.86 1.93 -65.31
CA GLY A 160 45.75 2.73 -66.55
C GLY A 160 44.49 3.60 -66.67
N ALA A 161 43.54 3.48 -65.73
CA ALA A 161 42.35 4.34 -65.70
C ALA A 161 42.71 5.78 -65.32
N ARG A 162 42.29 6.75 -66.15
CA ARG A 162 42.50 8.20 -65.93
C ARG A 162 41.73 8.65 -64.70
N THR A 163 42.41 8.84 -63.57
CA THR A 163 41.84 9.51 -62.40
C THR A 163 42.05 11.02 -62.51
N PRO A 164 41.16 11.87 -61.95
CA PRO A 164 41.18 13.32 -62.18
C PRO A 164 42.40 14.08 -61.64
N ARG A 165 43.33 13.43 -60.93
CA ARG A 165 44.45 14.08 -60.21
C ARG A 165 45.84 13.76 -60.76
N THR A 166 45.98 13.06 -61.88
CA THR A 166 47.30 12.76 -62.45
C THR A 166 47.78 13.91 -63.36
N PRO A 167 48.84 14.66 -63.00
CA PRO A 167 49.39 15.68 -63.91
C PRO A 167 49.95 15.03 -65.18
N LEU A 168 49.64 15.61 -66.34
CA LEU A 168 49.85 15.00 -67.66
C LEU A 168 51.33 14.81 -68.08
N ALA A 169 52.29 15.41 -67.38
CA ALA A 169 53.69 15.41 -67.78
C ALA A 169 54.63 15.37 -66.56
N THR A 170 55.58 14.44 -66.58
CA THR A 170 56.71 14.42 -65.65
C THR A 170 57.72 15.51 -66.05
N PRO A 171 58.18 16.38 -65.13
CA PRO A 171 59.16 17.41 -65.46
C PRO A 171 60.49 16.76 -65.88
N ARG A 172 61.02 17.21 -67.02
CA ARG A 172 62.21 16.66 -67.66
C ARG A 172 63.46 17.00 -66.83
N ARG A 173 64.10 15.98 -66.24
CA ARG A 173 65.43 16.11 -65.61
C ARG A 173 66.48 16.29 -66.71
N THR A 174 67.09 17.47 -66.79
CA THR A 174 68.32 17.70 -67.55
C THR A 174 69.51 17.18 -66.74
N PHE A 175 70.31 16.28 -67.33
CA PHE A 175 71.61 15.87 -66.80
C PHE A 175 72.72 16.44 -67.70
N GLY A 176 73.65 17.19 -67.09
CA GLY A 176 75.06 17.32 -67.51
C GLY A 176 75.50 18.58 -68.27
N LEU A 177 76.17 19.50 -67.56
CA LEU A 177 77.60 19.88 -67.71
C LEU A 177 78.06 20.62 -66.45
#